data_AF-A0A4P9ZQZ6-F1
#
_entry.id   AF-A0A4P9ZQZ6-F1
#
_cell.length_a   1.000
_cell.length_b   1.000
_cell.length_c   1.000
_cell.angle_alpha   90.00
_cell.angle_beta   90.00
_cell.angle_gamma   90.00
#
_symmetry.space_group_name_H-M   'P 1'
#
loop_
_entity.id
_entity.type
_entity.pdbx_description
1 polymer ?
#
loop_
_entity_poly.entity_id
_entity_poly.type
_entity_poly.pdbx_seq_one_letter_code
_entity_poly.pdbx_strand_id
1 'polypeptide(L)'
;MTTTFQELQVLSTHLLKTVLRARVGIQPLQPAHFYQPLTHSEYSHFLNQQDQRASLGQQEERALAAELQNSSATSAAAMRQASLAEDGLLNTIDDLKAELLQEAAHNGVRLAILSNLALVDQVQKSNAKSAKDTSYVDIKLQETLHQRDKLSRELAVAMQDLAAVNDERQAIQQSLIAQHSKNRELMAKVQSIKGSSRSSATPSRTTASELRKLDSEHSKLTSQLEVIRNVLQGLILESGLDWAEDKTLQDIIMMLGEFD
;
A
#
# COMPACT_ATOMS: atom_id res chain seq x y z
N MET A 1 -8.05 22.15 -34.62
CA MET A 1 -8.11 20.90 -35.42
C MET A 1 -9.52 20.70 -35.97
N THR A 2 -9.96 21.55 -36.90
CA THR A 2 -11.35 21.59 -37.41
C THR A 2 -11.41 21.62 -38.95
N THR A 3 -10.27 21.53 -39.63
CA THR A 3 -10.16 21.71 -41.08
C THR A 3 -10.49 20.45 -41.89
N THR A 4 -10.42 19.25 -41.31
CA THR A 4 -10.62 17.99 -42.05
C THR A 4 -12.10 17.62 -42.30
N PHE A 5 -13.02 18.12 -41.47
CA PHE A 5 -14.45 17.79 -41.62
C PHE A 5 -15.14 18.60 -42.73
N GLN A 6 -14.73 19.85 -42.93
CA GLN A 6 -15.25 20.69 -44.03
C GLN A 6 -14.84 20.16 -45.40
N GLU A 7 -13.63 19.63 -45.55
CA GLU A 7 -13.15 19.06 -46.82
C GLU A 7 -13.91 17.78 -47.22
N LEU A 8 -14.25 16.94 -46.24
CA LEU A 8 -15.07 15.74 -46.45
C LEU A 8 -16.52 16.07 -46.83
N GLN A 9 -17.08 17.16 -46.31
CA GLN A 9 -18.42 17.63 -46.68
C GLN A 9 -18.48 18.22 -48.10
N VAL A 10 -17.41 18.89 -48.53
CA VAL A 10 -17.29 19.40 -49.89
C VAL A 10 -17.12 18.25 -50.89
N LEU A 11 -16.34 17.22 -50.56
CA LEU A 11 -16.16 16.04 -51.40
C LEU A 11 -17.45 15.22 -51.56
N SER A 12 -18.23 15.03 -50.49
CA SER A 12 -19.48 14.28 -50.55
C SER A 12 -20.55 15.00 -51.37
N THR A 13 -20.66 16.32 -51.24
CA THR A 13 -21.59 17.13 -52.06
C THR A 13 -21.16 17.20 -53.52
N HIS A 14 -19.85 17.16 -53.79
CA HIS A 14 -19.34 17.14 -55.17
C HIS A 14 -19.61 15.79 -55.85
N LEU A 15 -19.46 14.66 -55.13
CA LEU A 15 -19.81 13.32 -55.60
C LEU A 15 -21.31 13.15 -55.82
N LEU A 16 -22.15 13.70 -54.93
CA LEU A 16 -23.61 13.65 -55.10
C LEU A 16 -24.06 14.46 -56.33
N LYS A 17 -23.41 15.61 -56.59
CA LYS A 17 -23.66 16.41 -57.80
C LYS A 17 -23.18 15.74 -59.09
N THR A 18 -22.07 15.01 -59.09
CA THR A 18 -21.60 14.28 -60.28
C THR A 18 -22.45 13.04 -60.54
N VAL A 19 -22.90 12.32 -59.51
CA VAL A 19 -23.81 11.17 -59.67
C VAL A 19 -25.20 11.63 -60.15
N LEU A 20 -25.69 12.79 -59.67
CA LEU A 20 -26.95 13.37 -60.16
C LEU A 20 -26.82 13.96 -61.58
N ARG A 21 -25.66 14.49 -61.99
CA ARG A 21 -25.42 14.96 -63.38
C ARG A 21 -25.19 13.82 -64.37
N ALA A 22 -24.64 12.69 -63.93
CA ALA A 22 -24.43 11.51 -64.77
C ALA A 22 -25.73 10.75 -65.08
N ARG A 23 -26.85 11.10 -64.42
CA ARG A 23 -28.17 10.50 -64.63
C ARG A 23 -29.11 11.43 -65.43
N VAL A 24 -28.64 11.97 -66.56
CA VAL A 24 -29.49 12.67 -67.53
C VAL A 24 -29.25 12.07 -68.91
N GLY A 25 -29.88 10.93 -69.14
CA GLY A 25 -30.00 10.24 -70.42
C GLY A 25 -31.39 9.65 -70.58
N ILE A 26 -32.42 10.37 -70.11
CA ILE A 26 -33.83 9.99 -70.29
C ILE A 26 -34.46 11.02 -71.22
N GLN A 27 -34.47 10.70 -72.51
CA GLN A 27 -35.41 11.27 -73.47
C GLN A 27 -36.84 10.98 -72.99
N PRO A 28 -37.78 11.94 -73.05
CA PRO A 28 -39.18 11.65 -72.82
C PRO A 28 -39.72 10.84 -74.02
N LEU A 29 -39.80 9.52 -73.88
CA LEU A 29 -40.55 8.68 -74.79
C LEU A 29 -42.05 8.92 -74.58
N GLN A 30 -42.73 9.22 -75.67
CA GLN A 30 -44.17 9.49 -75.75
C GLN A 30 -45.00 8.30 -75.27
N PRO A 31 -46.24 8.54 -74.76
CA PRO A 31 -47.08 7.49 -74.23
C PRO A 31 -47.93 6.88 -75.36
N ALA A 32 -47.56 5.72 -75.89
CA ALA A 32 -48.53 4.85 -76.55
C ALA A 32 -48.00 3.43 -76.76
N HIS A 33 -48.86 2.48 -76.39
CA HIS A 33 -48.95 1.09 -76.82
C HIS A 33 -48.34 0.01 -75.92
N PHE A 34 -49.24 -0.93 -75.56
CA PHE A 34 -49.04 -2.27 -75.02
C PHE A 34 -48.77 -2.43 -73.51
N TYR A 35 -49.86 -2.51 -72.73
CA TYR A 35 -49.93 -3.52 -71.67
C TYR A 35 -50.43 -4.83 -72.32
N GLN A 36 -49.51 -5.62 -72.86
CA GLN A 36 -49.75 -7.06 -72.93
C GLN A 36 -49.53 -7.62 -71.52
N PRO A 37 -50.49 -8.37 -70.95
CA PRO A 37 -50.24 -9.07 -69.69
C PRO A 37 -49.10 -10.06 -69.95
N LEU A 38 -47.99 -9.90 -69.22
CA LEU A 38 -46.89 -10.87 -69.27
C LEU A 38 -47.47 -12.26 -69.03
N THR A 39 -47.08 -13.21 -69.89
CA THR A 39 -47.47 -14.61 -69.72
C THR A 39 -46.88 -15.12 -68.39
N HIS A 40 -47.52 -16.10 -67.74
CA HIS A 40 -47.05 -16.64 -66.46
C HIS A 40 -45.57 -17.12 -66.52
N SER A 41 -45.12 -17.53 -67.71
CA SER A 41 -43.73 -17.91 -68.00
C SER A 41 -42.75 -16.73 -67.99
N GLU A 42 -43.16 -15.54 -68.42
CA GLU A 42 -42.29 -14.36 -68.41
C GLU A 42 -42.17 -13.77 -67.00
N TYR A 43 -43.26 -13.84 -66.22
CA TYR A 43 -43.24 -13.43 -64.81
C TYR A 43 -42.37 -14.37 -63.95
N SER A 44 -42.46 -15.70 -64.16
CA SER A 44 -41.59 -16.64 -63.45
C SER A 44 -40.12 -16.52 -63.86
N HIS A 45 -39.83 -16.22 -65.12
CA HIS A 45 -38.48 -15.92 -65.57
C HIS A 45 -37.94 -14.62 -64.96
N PHE A 46 -38.77 -13.57 -64.87
CA PHE A 46 -38.39 -12.31 -64.21
C PHE A 46 -38.11 -12.51 -62.71
N LEU A 47 -38.96 -13.26 -62.00
CA LEU A 47 -38.73 -13.58 -60.58
C LEU A 47 -37.46 -14.42 -60.38
N ASN A 48 -37.23 -15.45 -61.19
CA ASN A 48 -36.01 -16.25 -61.11
C ASN A 48 -34.76 -15.42 -61.45
N GLN A 49 -34.86 -14.50 -62.41
CA GLN A 49 -33.79 -13.54 -62.72
C GLN A 49 -33.55 -12.57 -61.55
N GLN A 50 -34.60 -12.14 -60.85
CA GLN A 50 -34.49 -11.29 -59.67
C GLN A 50 -33.84 -12.03 -58.49
N ASP A 51 -34.22 -13.29 -58.25
CA ASP A 51 -33.65 -14.15 -57.23
C ASP A 51 -32.18 -14.47 -57.50
N GLN A 52 -31.81 -14.73 -58.76
CA GLN A 52 -30.41 -14.89 -59.17
C GLN A 52 -29.59 -13.64 -58.89
N ARG A 53 -30.12 -12.45 -59.22
CA ARG A 53 -29.44 -11.17 -58.95
C ARG A 53 -29.32 -10.90 -57.45
N ALA A 54 -30.33 -11.27 -56.66
CA ALA A 54 -30.26 -11.20 -55.21
C ALA A 54 -29.20 -12.17 -54.65
N SER A 55 -29.11 -13.40 -55.17
CA SER A 55 -28.08 -14.36 -54.75
C SER A 55 -26.67 -13.93 -55.14
N LEU A 56 -26.48 -13.33 -56.31
CA LEU A 56 -25.20 -12.79 -56.75
C LEU A 56 -24.80 -11.60 -55.88
N GLY A 57 -25.73 -10.69 -55.58
CA GLY A 57 -25.49 -9.58 -54.66
C GLY A 57 -25.09 -10.06 -53.27
N GLN A 58 -25.74 -11.09 -52.74
CA GLN A 58 -25.36 -11.70 -51.45
C GLN A 58 -24.00 -12.41 -51.50
N GLN A 59 -23.64 -13.02 -52.63
CA GLN A 59 -22.32 -13.64 -52.80
C GLN A 59 -21.21 -12.59 -52.88
N GLU A 60 -21.42 -11.50 -53.62
CA GLU A 60 -20.49 -10.37 -53.69
C GLU A 60 -20.33 -9.69 -52.33
N GLU A 61 -21.43 -9.47 -51.60
CA GLU A 61 -21.39 -8.90 -50.25
C GLU A 61 -20.62 -9.81 -49.29
N ARG A 62 -20.83 -11.13 -49.35
CA ARG A 62 -20.07 -12.10 -48.56
C ARG A 62 -18.59 -12.14 -48.95
N ALA A 63 -18.27 -12.02 -50.25
CA ALA A 63 -16.89 -12.00 -50.72
C ALA A 63 -16.16 -10.72 -50.25
N LEU A 64 -16.80 -9.56 -50.36
CA LEU A 64 -16.27 -8.29 -49.87
C LEU A 64 -16.12 -8.29 -48.34
N ALA A 65 -17.10 -8.85 -47.61
CA ALA A 65 -16.99 -9.00 -46.16
C ALA A 65 -15.83 -9.93 -45.76
N ALA A 66 -15.63 -11.03 -46.49
CA ALA A 66 -14.50 -11.93 -46.27
C ALA A 66 -13.15 -11.27 -46.60
N GLU A 67 -13.06 -10.44 -47.64
CA GLU A 67 -11.85 -9.70 -47.99
C GLU A 67 -11.53 -8.59 -46.97
N LEU A 68 -12.54 -7.88 -46.47
CA LEU A 68 -12.40 -6.93 -45.36
C LEU A 68 -11.98 -7.64 -44.05
N GLN A 69 -12.51 -8.83 -43.78
CA GLN A 69 -12.10 -9.62 -42.63
C GLN A 69 -10.67 -10.13 -42.77
N ASN A 70 -10.25 -10.56 -43.97
CA ASN A 70 -8.89 -11.03 -44.22
C ASN A 70 -7.86 -9.88 -44.17
N SER A 71 -8.18 -8.73 -44.74
CA SER A 71 -7.30 -7.55 -44.69
C SER A 71 -7.16 -7.00 -43.28
N SER A 72 -8.25 -6.93 -42.50
CA SER A 72 -8.19 -6.56 -41.09
C SER A 72 -7.44 -7.59 -40.23
N ALA A 73 -7.63 -8.89 -40.47
CA ALA A 73 -6.87 -9.94 -39.78
C ALA A 73 -5.37 -9.87 -40.11
N THR A 74 -5.01 -9.62 -41.37
CA THR A 74 -3.61 -9.47 -41.81
C THR A 74 -2.97 -8.23 -41.19
N SER A 75 -3.70 -7.11 -41.17
CA SER A 75 -3.25 -5.88 -40.50
C SER A 75 -3.07 -6.08 -38.99
N ALA A 76 -4.00 -6.76 -38.33
CA ALA A 76 -3.90 -7.08 -36.91
C ALA A 76 -2.72 -8.02 -36.60
N ALA A 77 -2.45 -9.00 -37.48
CA ALA A 77 -1.30 -9.88 -37.35
C ALA A 77 0.02 -9.12 -37.52
N ALA A 78 0.11 -8.22 -38.51
CA ALA A 78 1.28 -7.37 -38.70
C ALA A 78 1.52 -6.42 -37.51
N MET A 79 0.45 -5.82 -36.97
CA MET A 79 0.54 -4.98 -35.76
C MET A 79 1.03 -5.78 -34.54
N ARG A 80 0.57 -7.02 -34.36
CA ARG A 80 1.04 -7.89 -33.27
C ARG A 80 2.51 -8.26 -33.43
N GLN A 81 2.96 -8.57 -34.65
CA GLN A 81 4.37 -8.86 -34.91
C GLN A 81 5.27 -7.64 -34.67
N ALA A 82 4.81 -6.45 -35.08
CA ALA A 82 5.52 -5.19 -34.79
C ALA A 82 5.61 -4.92 -33.29
N SER A 83 4.51 -5.12 -32.54
CA SER A 83 4.49 -4.99 -31.07
C SER A 83 5.43 -5.97 -30.39
N LEU A 84 5.46 -7.24 -30.80
CA LEU A 84 6.37 -8.23 -30.24
C LEU A 84 7.85 -7.91 -30.54
N ALA A 85 8.12 -7.36 -31.72
CA ALA A 85 9.46 -6.89 -32.08
C ALA A 85 9.87 -5.65 -31.26
N GLU A 86 8.93 -4.74 -31.01
CA GLU A 86 9.13 -3.56 -30.15
C GLU A 86 9.41 -3.97 -28.70
N ASP A 87 8.63 -4.89 -28.14
CA ASP A 87 8.86 -5.46 -26.81
C ASP A 87 10.22 -6.16 -26.73
N GLY A 88 10.62 -6.88 -27.79
CA GLY A 88 11.94 -7.47 -27.92
C GLY A 88 13.06 -6.43 -27.87
N LEU A 89 12.90 -5.32 -28.60
CA LEU A 89 13.86 -4.21 -28.58
C LEU A 89 13.93 -3.54 -27.20
N LEU A 90 12.78 -3.32 -26.54
CA LEU A 90 12.75 -2.75 -25.20
C LEU A 90 13.51 -3.61 -24.20
N ASN A 91 13.32 -4.93 -24.24
CA ASN A 91 14.07 -5.86 -23.40
C ASN A 91 15.59 -5.76 -23.67
N THR A 92 16.02 -5.75 -24.94
CA THR A 92 17.45 -5.59 -25.25
C THR A 92 18.02 -4.25 -24.80
N ILE A 93 17.22 -3.18 -24.86
CA ILE A 93 17.62 -1.86 -24.37
C ILE A 93 17.79 -1.91 -22.86
N ASP A 94 16.90 -2.58 -22.13
CA ASP A 94 16.99 -2.69 -20.68
C ASP A 94 18.16 -3.59 -20.24
N ASP A 95 18.45 -4.66 -20.96
CA ASP A 95 19.63 -5.50 -20.76
C ASP A 95 20.92 -4.69 -20.97
N LEU A 96 21.01 -3.94 -22.07
CA LEU A 96 22.18 -3.09 -22.37
C LEU A 96 22.34 -1.95 -21.35
N LYS A 97 21.24 -1.38 -20.83
CA LYS A 97 21.30 -0.40 -19.74
C LYS A 97 21.84 -1.03 -18.47
N ALA A 98 21.39 -2.25 -18.12
CA ALA A 98 21.89 -2.96 -16.96
C ALA A 98 23.38 -3.26 -17.09
N GLU A 99 23.82 -3.73 -18.26
CA GLU A 99 25.24 -3.99 -18.56
C GLU A 99 26.08 -2.70 -18.49
N LEU A 100 25.59 -1.59 -19.06
CA LEU A 100 26.27 -0.30 -19.00
C LEU A 100 26.40 0.21 -17.55
N LEU A 101 25.35 0.08 -16.74
CA LEU A 101 25.39 0.47 -15.32
C LEU A 101 26.36 -0.39 -14.54
N GLN A 102 26.41 -1.70 -14.82
CA GLN A 102 27.36 -2.61 -14.21
C GLN A 102 28.81 -2.27 -14.60
N GLU A 103 29.07 -1.98 -15.87
CA GLU A 103 30.40 -1.60 -16.35
C GLU A 103 30.81 -0.22 -15.84
N ALA A 104 29.88 0.71 -15.70
CA ALA A 104 30.12 2.01 -15.07
C ALA A 104 30.47 1.85 -13.58
N ALA A 105 29.76 0.98 -12.86
CA ALA A 105 30.09 0.65 -11.47
C ALA A 105 31.47 -0.01 -11.37
N HIS A 106 31.78 -0.96 -12.27
CA HIS A 106 33.08 -1.62 -12.30
C HIS A 106 34.22 -0.64 -12.57
N ASN A 107 34.06 0.24 -13.55
CA ASN A 107 35.03 1.30 -13.82
C ASN A 107 35.16 2.29 -12.66
N GLY A 108 34.06 2.63 -11.99
CA GLY A 108 34.09 3.46 -10.78
C GLY A 108 34.94 2.84 -9.67
N VAL A 109 34.74 1.55 -9.41
CA VAL A 109 35.57 0.79 -8.45
C VAL A 109 37.03 0.76 -8.89
N ARG A 110 37.30 0.51 -10.18
CA ARG A 110 38.68 0.49 -10.72
C ARG A 110 39.39 1.83 -10.53
N LEU A 111 38.72 2.94 -10.83
CA LEU A 111 39.26 4.29 -10.64
C LEU A 111 39.51 4.58 -9.16
N ALA A 112 38.61 4.19 -8.26
CA ALA A 112 38.81 4.31 -6.82
C ALA A 112 40.04 3.51 -6.33
N ILE A 113 40.22 2.29 -6.83
CA ILE A 113 41.39 1.46 -6.52
C ILE A 113 42.68 2.12 -7.01
N LEU A 114 42.72 2.61 -8.25
CA LEU A 114 43.91 3.28 -8.80
C LEU A 114 44.25 4.55 -8.02
N SER A 115 43.24 5.34 -7.66
CA SER A 115 43.42 6.52 -6.81
C SER A 115 43.97 6.15 -5.43
N ASN A 116 43.43 5.09 -4.81
CA ASN A 116 43.92 4.62 -3.52
C ASN A 116 45.35 4.09 -3.60
N LEU A 117 45.71 3.36 -4.66
CA LEU A 117 47.08 2.88 -4.86
C LEU A 117 48.08 4.03 -5.00
N ALA A 118 47.72 5.10 -5.73
CA ALA A 118 48.55 6.30 -5.84
C ALA A 118 48.76 6.99 -4.47
N LEU A 119 47.70 7.08 -3.66
CA LEU A 119 47.78 7.64 -2.31
C LEU A 119 48.63 6.76 -1.38
N VAL A 120 48.48 5.43 -1.45
CA VAL A 120 49.28 4.49 -0.65
C VAL A 120 50.76 4.60 -0.99
N ASP A 121 51.11 4.68 -2.28
CA ASP A 121 52.50 4.88 -2.71
C ASP A 121 53.08 6.19 -2.15
N GLN A 122 52.30 7.28 -2.16
CA GLN A 122 52.72 8.55 -1.57
C GLN A 122 52.96 8.44 -0.05
N VAL A 123 52.05 7.80 0.68
CA VAL A 123 52.17 7.59 2.14
C VAL A 123 53.34 6.68 2.48
N GLN A 124 53.57 5.63 1.70
CA GLN A 124 54.70 4.72 1.90
C GLN A 124 56.03 5.44 1.66
N LYS A 125 56.11 6.26 0.60
CA LYS A 125 57.28 7.10 0.32
C LYS A 125 57.52 8.12 1.42
N SER A 126 56.49 8.76 1.97
CA SER A 126 56.67 9.69 3.09
C SER A 126 57.16 8.98 4.36
N ASN A 127 56.69 7.76 4.62
CA ASN A 127 57.08 6.98 5.80
C ASN A 127 58.47 6.34 5.68
N ALA A 128 58.95 6.08 4.47
CA ALA A 128 60.27 5.49 4.24
C ALA A 128 61.44 6.50 4.34
N LYS A 129 61.15 7.81 4.34
CA LYS A 129 62.17 8.85 4.49
C LYS A 129 62.70 8.90 5.92
N SER A 130 64.02 9.09 6.05
CA SER A 130 64.66 9.33 7.35
C SER A 130 64.22 10.67 7.92
N ALA A 131 64.21 10.80 9.26
CA ALA A 131 63.77 12.02 9.97
C ALA A 131 64.52 13.31 9.57
N LYS A 132 65.67 13.19 8.89
CA LYS A 132 66.45 14.32 8.36
C LYS A 132 65.97 14.83 7.00
N ASP A 133 65.22 14.02 6.25
CA ASP A 133 64.76 14.31 4.87
C ASP A 133 63.24 14.53 4.79
N THR A 134 62.55 14.59 5.94
CA THR A 134 61.11 14.76 6.02
C THR A 134 60.72 16.19 5.67
N SER A 135 59.97 16.37 4.58
CA SER A 135 59.45 17.68 4.16
C SER A 135 58.30 18.12 5.09
N TYR A 136 58.04 19.42 5.17
CA TYR A 136 56.87 19.98 5.88
C TYR A 136 55.54 19.30 5.45
N VAL A 137 55.42 18.98 4.16
CA VAL A 137 54.25 18.28 3.60
C VAL A 137 54.10 16.87 4.18
N ASP A 138 55.22 16.16 4.37
CA ASP A 138 55.22 14.80 4.93
C ASP A 138 54.81 14.82 6.41
N ILE A 139 55.27 15.82 7.18
CA ILE A 139 54.86 16.03 8.58
C ILE A 139 53.35 16.30 8.67
N LYS A 140 52.83 17.19 7.81
CA LYS A 140 51.40 17.52 7.81
C LYS A 140 50.54 16.33 7.40
N LEU A 141 51.01 15.53 6.44
CA LEU A 141 50.34 14.28 6.02
C LEU A 141 50.29 13.27 7.17
N GLN A 142 51.37 13.12 7.93
CA GLN A 142 51.36 12.24 9.10
C GLN A 142 50.40 12.74 10.18
N GLU A 143 50.37 14.05 10.45
CA GLU A 143 49.43 14.62 11.42
C GLU A 143 47.97 14.35 11.02
N THR A 144 47.60 14.55 9.75
CA THR A 144 46.24 14.29 9.27
C THR A 144 45.90 12.81 9.29
N LEU A 145 46.85 11.91 9.00
CA LEU A 145 46.66 10.46 9.16
C LEU A 145 46.40 10.08 10.62
N HIS A 146 47.15 10.63 11.57
CA HIS A 146 46.94 10.37 12.99
C HIS A 146 45.57 10.89 13.46
N GLN A 147 45.15 12.06 12.99
CA GLN A 147 43.82 12.60 13.27
C GLN A 147 42.72 11.72 12.68
N ARG A 148 42.87 11.26 11.43
CA ARG A 148 41.95 10.31 10.79
C ARG A 148 41.84 9.02 11.59
N ASP A 149 42.97 8.45 12.02
CA ASP A 149 42.99 7.18 12.75
C ASP A 149 42.41 7.32 14.16
N LYS A 150 42.56 8.49 14.79
CA LYS A 150 41.87 8.82 16.03
C LYS A 150 40.34 8.86 15.82
N LEU A 151 39.87 9.63 14.84
CA LEU A 151 38.44 9.75 14.53
C LEU A 151 37.83 8.41 14.10
N SER A 152 38.56 7.59 13.34
CA SER A 152 38.10 6.27 12.91
C SER A 152 37.90 5.32 14.09
N ARG A 153 38.77 5.39 15.10
CA ARG A 153 38.59 4.64 16.35
C ARG A 153 37.40 5.13 17.16
N GLU A 154 37.24 6.44 17.30
CA GLU A 154 36.09 7.04 17.99
C GLU A 154 34.77 6.64 17.30
N LEU A 155 34.73 6.67 15.96
CA LEU A 155 33.58 6.22 15.18
C LEU A 155 33.29 4.73 15.38
N ALA A 156 34.32 3.88 15.38
CA ALA A 156 34.13 2.44 15.59
C ALA A 156 33.53 2.14 16.98
N VAL A 157 33.97 2.86 18.02
CA VAL A 157 33.40 2.77 19.36
C VAL A 157 31.94 3.23 19.36
N ALA A 158 31.64 4.40 18.77
CA ALA A 158 30.28 4.90 18.68
C ALA A 158 29.33 3.96 17.91
N MET A 159 29.82 3.31 16.85
CA MET A 159 29.05 2.30 16.11
C MET A 159 28.78 1.05 16.95
N GLN A 160 29.74 0.62 17.77
CA GLN A 160 29.57 -0.49 18.69
C GLN A 160 28.54 -0.16 19.78
N ASP A 161 28.61 1.03 20.36
CA ASP A 161 27.64 1.50 21.36
C ASP A 161 26.24 1.59 20.77
N LEU A 162 26.11 2.11 19.54
CA LEU A 162 24.83 2.17 18.82
C LEU A 162 24.26 0.77 18.58
N ALA A 163 25.10 -0.19 18.18
CA ALA A 163 24.67 -1.57 18.00
C ALA A 163 24.15 -2.17 19.31
N ALA A 164 24.86 -1.97 20.43
CA ALA A 164 24.43 -2.44 21.74
C ALA A 164 23.09 -1.85 22.17
N VAL A 165 22.91 -0.53 22.01
CA VAL A 165 21.63 0.16 22.31
C VAL A 165 20.50 -0.36 21.42
N ASN A 166 20.78 -0.64 20.14
CA ASN A 166 19.79 -1.18 19.23
C ASN A 166 19.36 -2.61 19.62
N ASP A 167 20.31 -3.45 20.06
CA ASP A 167 20.03 -4.79 20.55
C ASP A 167 19.19 -4.74 21.84
N GLU A 168 19.51 -3.84 22.76
CA GLU A 168 18.71 -3.61 23.98
C GLU A 168 17.29 -3.16 23.63
N ARG A 169 17.16 -2.20 22.71
CA ARG A 169 15.85 -1.73 22.21
C ARG A 169 15.04 -2.89 21.63
N GLN A 170 15.67 -3.75 20.83
CA GLN A 170 15.01 -4.91 20.24
C GLN A 170 14.56 -5.92 21.31
N ALA A 171 15.39 -6.18 22.33
CA ALA A 171 15.05 -7.04 23.45
C ALA A 171 13.86 -6.48 24.26
N ILE A 172 13.85 -5.18 24.55
CA ILE A 172 12.74 -4.50 25.22
C ILE A 172 11.46 -4.60 24.38
N GLN A 173 11.54 -4.37 23.07
CA GLN A 173 10.40 -4.47 22.17
C GLN A 173 9.81 -5.89 22.15
N GLN A 174 10.65 -6.92 22.11
CA GLN A 174 10.21 -8.31 22.19
C GLN A 174 9.53 -8.62 23.53
N SER A 175 10.11 -8.15 24.64
CA SER A 175 9.51 -8.27 25.98
C SER A 175 8.14 -7.60 26.07
N LEU A 176 8.00 -6.40 25.52
CA LEU A 176 6.74 -5.66 25.47
C LEU A 176 5.67 -6.42 24.67
N ILE A 177 6.02 -6.98 23.50
CA ILE A 177 5.12 -7.81 22.70
C ILE A 177 4.65 -9.03 23.51
N ALA A 178 5.56 -9.70 24.21
CA ALA A 178 5.23 -10.85 25.06
C ALA A 178 4.29 -10.46 26.21
N GLN A 179 4.55 -9.32 26.88
CA GLN A 179 3.69 -8.80 27.95
C GLN A 179 2.30 -8.43 27.42
N HIS A 180 2.19 -7.77 26.27
CA HIS A 180 0.90 -7.49 25.63
C HIS A 180 0.15 -8.75 25.24
N SER A 181 0.84 -9.80 24.80
CA SER A 181 0.24 -11.10 24.55
C SER A 181 -0.36 -11.70 25.84
N LYS A 182 0.43 -11.72 26.93
CA LYS A 182 -0.03 -12.19 28.24
C LYS A 182 -1.20 -11.38 28.79
N ASN A 183 -1.17 -10.04 28.64
CA ASN A 183 -2.27 -9.18 29.05
C ASN A 183 -3.54 -9.46 28.25
N ARG A 184 -3.44 -9.71 26.94
CA ARG A 184 -4.59 -10.13 26.12
C ARG A 184 -5.17 -11.46 26.59
N GLU A 185 -4.31 -12.43 26.91
CA GLU A 185 -4.75 -13.73 27.45
C GLU A 185 -5.45 -13.57 28.81
N LEU A 186 -4.88 -12.78 29.72
CA LEU A 186 -5.49 -12.49 31.02
C LEU A 186 -6.82 -11.77 30.87
N MET A 187 -6.91 -10.77 30.00
CA MET A 187 -8.17 -10.08 29.70
C MET A 187 -9.23 -11.03 29.14
N ALA A 188 -8.84 -11.96 28.26
CA ALA A 188 -9.74 -12.99 27.76
C ALA A 188 -10.23 -13.93 28.88
N LYS A 189 -9.36 -14.33 29.81
CA LYS A 189 -9.73 -15.10 31.00
C LYS A 189 -10.67 -14.33 31.93
N VAL A 190 -10.41 -13.04 32.17
CA VAL A 190 -11.30 -12.20 32.98
C VAL A 190 -12.67 -12.07 32.32
N GLN A 191 -12.72 -11.86 31.00
CA GLN A 191 -13.97 -11.82 30.25
C GLN A 191 -14.72 -13.15 30.28
N SER A 192 -14.03 -14.29 30.17
CA SER A 192 -14.67 -15.61 30.25
C SER A 192 -15.23 -15.88 31.65
N ILE A 193 -14.51 -15.53 32.72
CA ILE A 193 -15.00 -15.62 34.10
C ILE A 193 -16.22 -14.71 34.30
N LYS A 194 -16.16 -13.46 33.84
CA LYS A 194 -17.27 -12.49 33.94
C LYS A 194 -18.47 -12.92 33.10
N GLY A 195 -18.23 -13.52 31.93
CA GLY A 195 -19.25 -14.09 31.05
C GLY A 195 -19.93 -15.30 31.67
N SER A 196 -19.17 -16.23 32.23
CA SER A 196 -19.66 -17.40 32.96
C SER A 196 -20.39 -17.04 34.26
N SER A 197 -19.95 -15.98 34.95
CA SER A 197 -20.65 -15.43 36.12
C SER A 197 -21.97 -14.76 35.76
N ARG A 198 -22.10 -14.19 34.54
CA ARG A 198 -23.35 -13.61 34.04
C ARG A 198 -24.28 -14.64 33.42
N SER A 199 -23.77 -15.70 32.79
CA SER A 199 -24.60 -16.74 32.18
C SER A 199 -25.12 -17.78 33.17
N SER A 200 -24.49 -17.95 34.34
CA SER A 200 -25.07 -18.69 35.47
C SER A 200 -26.06 -17.85 36.32
N ALA A 201 -26.11 -16.55 36.08
CA ALA A 201 -27.05 -15.63 36.72
C ALA A 201 -28.32 -15.45 35.86
N THR A 202 -29.09 -16.52 35.66
CA THR A 202 -30.55 -16.34 35.71
C THR A 202 -30.87 -16.10 37.18
N PRO A 203 -31.25 -14.87 37.60
CA PRO A 203 -31.61 -14.64 38.98
C PRO A 203 -32.91 -15.41 39.24
N SER A 204 -32.80 -16.58 39.86
CA SER A 204 -33.93 -17.11 40.62
C SER A 204 -34.36 -15.99 41.57
N ARG A 205 -35.63 -15.58 41.51
CA ARG A 205 -36.20 -14.46 42.30
C ARG A 205 -35.82 -14.49 43.79
N THR A 206 -35.44 -15.65 44.31
CA THR A 206 -34.90 -15.89 45.65
C THR A 206 -33.53 -15.24 45.90
N THR A 207 -32.55 -15.36 44.99
CA THR A 207 -31.16 -14.91 45.24
C THR A 207 -31.00 -13.39 45.23
N ALA A 208 -31.82 -12.66 44.46
CA ALA A 208 -31.83 -11.19 44.48
C ALA A 208 -32.41 -10.64 45.80
N SER A 209 -33.33 -11.37 46.44
CA SER A 209 -33.87 -10.99 47.75
C SER A 209 -32.86 -11.25 48.88
N GLU A 210 -32.06 -12.32 48.76
CA GLU A 210 -31.00 -12.66 49.70
C GLU A 210 -29.82 -11.69 49.58
N LEU A 211 -29.41 -11.31 48.36
CA LEU A 211 -28.38 -10.28 48.17
C LEU A 211 -28.81 -8.93 48.76
N ARG A 212 -30.06 -8.50 48.54
CA ARG A 212 -30.57 -7.26 49.12
C ARG A 212 -30.63 -7.30 50.64
N LYS A 213 -30.94 -8.46 51.22
CA LYS A 213 -30.89 -8.66 52.67
C LYS A 213 -29.45 -8.58 53.17
N LEU A 214 -28.52 -9.24 52.49
CA LEU A 214 -27.10 -9.20 52.85
C LEU A 214 -26.52 -7.79 52.76
N ASP A 215 -26.84 -7.03 51.71
CA ASP A 215 -26.44 -5.63 51.57
C ASP A 215 -27.04 -4.74 52.67
N SER A 216 -28.31 -4.99 53.03
CA SER A 216 -28.96 -4.26 54.13
C SER A 216 -28.37 -4.61 55.50
N GLU A 217 -27.98 -5.86 55.72
CA GLU A 217 -27.32 -6.31 56.94
C GLU A 217 -25.89 -5.77 57.03
N HIS A 218 -25.16 -5.74 55.91
CA HIS A 218 -23.84 -5.15 55.82
C HIS A 218 -23.89 -3.64 56.08
N SER A 219 -24.82 -2.92 55.45
CA SER A 219 -25.04 -1.48 55.70
C SER A 219 -25.43 -1.20 57.15
N LYS A 220 -26.18 -2.10 57.79
CA LYS A 220 -26.54 -1.97 59.20
C LYS A 220 -25.33 -2.20 60.09
N LEU A 221 -24.51 -3.21 59.81
CA LEU A 221 -23.27 -3.47 60.54
C LEU A 221 -22.27 -2.33 60.42
N THR A 222 -22.09 -1.75 59.22
CA THR A 222 -21.22 -0.58 59.03
C THR A 222 -21.72 0.63 59.83
N SER A 223 -23.03 0.90 59.81
CA SER A 223 -23.61 1.99 60.61
C SER A 223 -23.46 1.76 62.12
N GLN A 224 -23.56 0.50 62.58
CA GLN A 224 -23.35 0.16 63.99
C GLN A 224 -21.88 0.32 64.40
N LEU A 225 -20.94 -0.09 63.55
CA LEU A 225 -19.51 0.11 63.76
C LEU A 225 -19.15 1.60 63.81
N GLU A 226 -19.76 2.42 62.96
CA GLU A 226 -19.58 3.88 62.97
C GLU A 226 -20.08 4.51 64.28
N VAL A 227 -21.25 4.08 64.77
CA VAL A 227 -21.77 4.52 66.08
C VAL A 227 -20.84 4.09 67.21
N ILE A 228 -20.38 2.83 67.22
CA ILE A 228 -19.45 2.32 68.25
C ILE A 228 -18.13 3.09 68.22
N ARG A 229 -17.60 3.39 67.02
CA ARG A 229 -16.41 4.23 66.83
C ARG A 229 -16.61 5.61 67.43
N ASN A 230 -17.70 6.28 67.10
CA ASN A 230 -17.98 7.64 67.59
C ASN A 230 -18.16 7.66 69.11
N VAL A 231 -18.81 6.64 69.68
CA VAL A 231 -18.93 6.49 71.13
C VAL A 231 -17.56 6.25 71.79
N LEU A 232 -16.73 5.36 71.24
CA LEU A 232 -15.38 5.10 71.77
C LEU A 232 -14.48 6.34 71.69
N GLN A 233 -14.53 7.09 70.59
CA GLN A 233 -13.81 8.36 70.44
C GLN A 233 -14.29 9.38 71.47
N GLY A 234 -15.61 9.54 71.64
CA GLY A 234 -16.18 10.41 72.67
C GLY A 234 -15.77 10.00 74.08
N LEU A 235 -15.78 8.70 74.38
CA LEU A 235 -15.42 8.17 75.70
C LEU A 235 -13.93 8.38 76.01
N ILE A 236 -13.05 8.21 75.02
CA ILE A 236 -11.62 8.49 75.18
C ILE A 236 -11.38 9.99 75.40
N LEU A 237 -12.04 10.86 74.62
CA LEU A 237 -11.92 12.32 74.73
C LEU A 237 -12.50 12.86 76.06
N GLU A 238 -13.61 12.29 76.55
CA GLU A 238 -14.27 12.72 77.80
C GLU A 238 -13.71 12.06 79.06
N SER A 239 -12.95 10.97 78.94
CA SER A 239 -12.38 10.25 80.10
C SER A 239 -11.29 11.00 80.87
N GLY A 240 -10.81 12.14 80.34
CA GLY A 240 -9.74 12.93 80.96
C GLY A 240 -8.36 12.24 80.96
N LEU A 241 -8.20 11.17 80.17
CA LEU A 241 -6.91 10.53 79.92
C LEU A 241 -6.11 11.37 78.92
N ASP A 242 -4.82 11.62 79.18
CA ASP A 242 -3.90 12.30 78.25
C ASP A 242 -3.50 11.37 77.08
N TRP A 243 -4.48 11.09 76.22
CA TRP A 243 -4.34 10.25 75.02
C TRP A 243 -3.32 10.81 74.00
N ALA A 244 -2.91 12.07 74.14
CA ALA A 244 -1.89 12.70 73.32
C ALA A 244 -0.46 12.26 73.68
N GLU A 245 -0.23 11.82 74.93
CA GLU A 245 1.09 11.34 75.39
C GLU A 245 1.20 9.81 75.32
N ASP A 246 0.08 9.08 75.44
CA ASP A 246 0.07 7.63 75.32
C ASP A 246 -0.02 7.19 73.85
N LYS A 247 1.11 6.71 73.33
CA LYS A 247 1.26 6.20 71.96
C LYS A 247 0.26 5.08 71.62
N THR A 248 -0.14 4.26 72.59
CA THR A 248 -1.09 3.17 72.34
C THR A 248 -2.51 3.67 72.13
N LEU A 249 -2.92 4.70 72.87
CA LEU A 249 -4.21 5.39 72.69
C LEU A 249 -4.21 6.22 71.40
N GLN A 250 -3.09 6.86 71.07
CA GLN A 250 -2.92 7.58 69.81
C GLN A 250 -3.08 6.66 68.60
N ASP A 251 -2.43 5.48 68.62
CA ASP A 251 -2.58 4.47 67.56
C ASP A 251 -4.03 3.97 67.45
N ILE A 252 -4.72 3.78 68.57
CA ILE A 252 -6.14 3.38 68.58
C ILE A 252 -7.03 4.47 67.98
N ILE A 253 -6.82 5.75 68.34
CA ILE A 253 -7.58 6.89 67.78
C ILE A 253 -7.31 7.04 66.28
N MET A 254 -6.07 6.84 65.83
CA MET A 254 -5.71 6.89 64.41
C MET A 254 -6.29 5.71 63.62
N MET A 255 -6.24 4.48 64.15
CA MET A 255 -6.88 3.31 63.55
C MET A 255 -8.41 3.44 63.52
N LEU A 256 -8.98 4.11 64.52
CA LEU A 256 -10.39 4.50 64.47
C LEU A 256 -10.62 5.54 63.38
N GLY A 257 -9.66 6.42 63.07
CA GLY A 257 -9.75 7.56 62.13
C GLY A 257 -9.76 7.25 60.64
N GLU A 258 -8.87 6.37 60.16
CA GLU A 258 -8.56 6.20 58.73
C GLU A 258 -9.20 4.94 58.12
N PHE A 259 -10.39 5.07 57.51
CA PHE A 259 -10.88 4.21 56.41
C PHE A 259 -12.02 4.96 55.70
N ASP A 260 -11.65 5.83 54.75
CA ASP A 260 -12.51 6.29 53.64
C ASP A 260 -12.09 5.55 52.36
#